data_AF-A0AAQ3T3D8-F1
#
_entry.id   AF-A0AAQ3T3D8-F1
#
_cell.length_a   1.000
_cell.length_b   1.000
_cell.length_c   1.000
_cell.angle_alpha   90.00
_cell.angle_beta   90.00
_cell.angle_gamma   90.00
#
_symmetry.space_group_name_H-M   'P 1'
#
loop_
_entity.id
_entity.type
_entity.pdbx_description
1 polymer ?
#
loop_
_entity_poly.entity_id
_entity_poly.type
_entity_poly.pdbx_seq_one_letter_code
_entity_poly.pdbx_strand_id
1 'polypeptide(L)'
;MGGTGGTPRNSIGHILPGAGFVIVGLWHLFNHIRLFSLRPDAYVAPVWFPAPRVRHLELLLVIAGSAVEFCLEMFIDHSTVLPFDADGSIPSDRLHNHEHAIICLALLVYGAAALHLDRFRARCRRTLSLLLVAVVFAQELLVFHFHSTDHAGVEGQFHWLLELVVAACLATALLGIGFPRSFAVSLVRSACITFHGVWLMVIGAMVWVPSHVPKGCSLVEEDGRDTVRCHTKDSLHRAKALANLQFGWYLSFMTVLVVALYLCVSNRYPAEAAYVRLPEPGEEEEHLPRKCVAACGGDVGVHGFRSLEIEV
;
A
#
# COMPACT_ATOMS: atom_id res chain seq x y z
N MET A 1 8.89 -11.21 -41.22
CA MET A 1 9.40 -9.86 -40.93
C MET A 1 9.44 -9.73 -39.43
N GLY A 2 10.64 -9.64 -38.85
CA GLY A 2 10.85 -9.61 -37.41
C GLY A 2 10.42 -8.27 -36.84
N GLY A 3 9.32 -8.27 -36.09
CA GLY A 3 8.96 -7.16 -35.21
C GLY A 3 9.92 -7.12 -34.03
N THR A 4 10.51 -5.96 -33.82
CA THR A 4 11.41 -5.63 -32.72
C THR A 4 10.85 -6.07 -31.37
N GLY A 5 11.58 -6.96 -30.68
CA GLY A 5 11.26 -7.46 -29.33
C GLY A 5 11.45 -6.41 -28.23
N GLY A 6 10.77 -5.27 -28.34
CA GLY A 6 10.59 -4.34 -27.22
C GLY A 6 9.44 -4.81 -26.34
N THR A 7 9.56 -4.61 -25.02
CA THR A 7 8.41 -4.75 -24.11
C THR A 7 7.33 -3.76 -24.53
N PRO A 8 6.08 -4.20 -24.73
CA PRO A 8 4.96 -3.33 -25.08
C PRO A 8 4.81 -2.19 -24.08
N ARG A 9 4.39 -1.00 -24.51
CA ARG A 9 4.21 0.16 -23.61
C ARG A 9 3.22 -0.13 -22.48
N ASN A 10 2.16 -0.88 -22.76
CA ASN A 10 1.18 -1.34 -21.77
C ASN A 10 1.83 -2.16 -20.65
N SER A 11 2.89 -2.94 -20.96
CA SER A 11 3.69 -3.64 -19.95
C SER A 11 4.44 -2.67 -19.03
N ILE A 12 5.02 -1.61 -19.59
CA ILE A 12 5.80 -0.63 -18.82
C ILE A 12 4.90 0.15 -17.85
N GLY A 13 3.70 0.56 -18.31
CA GLY A 13 2.70 1.25 -17.50
C GLY A 13 2.21 0.44 -16.29
N HIS A 14 2.39 -0.88 -16.27
CA HIS A 14 2.09 -1.70 -15.10
C HIS A 14 3.33 -2.02 -14.26
N ILE A 15 4.48 -2.26 -14.91
CA ILE A 15 5.72 -2.63 -14.23
C ILE A 15 6.26 -1.47 -13.38
N LEU A 16 6.25 -0.25 -13.91
CA LEU A 16 6.86 0.90 -13.23
C LEU A 16 6.06 1.33 -11.98
N PRO A 17 4.72 1.54 -12.05
CA PRO A 17 3.92 1.76 -10.85
C PRO A 17 4.00 0.58 -9.89
N GLY A 18 3.99 -0.65 -10.42
CA GLY A 18 4.14 -1.87 -9.63
C GLY A 18 5.43 -1.87 -8.79
N ALA A 19 6.56 -1.51 -9.39
CA ALA A 19 7.83 -1.39 -8.68
C ALA A 19 7.79 -0.32 -7.57
N GLY A 20 7.13 0.82 -7.83
CA GLY A 20 6.90 1.86 -6.83
C GLY A 20 6.15 1.34 -5.60
N PHE A 21 5.03 0.64 -5.82
CA PHE A 21 4.25 0.00 -4.75
C PHE A 21 5.05 -1.07 -3.99
N VAL A 22 5.86 -1.89 -4.67
CA VAL A 22 6.75 -2.85 -4.00
C VAL A 22 7.73 -2.15 -3.08
N ILE A 23 8.40 -1.08 -3.54
CA ILE A 23 9.38 -0.34 -2.76
C ILE A 23 8.72 0.29 -1.52
N VAL A 24 7.59 0.97 -1.69
CA VAL A 24 6.85 1.61 -0.58
C VAL A 24 6.31 0.55 0.39
N GLY A 25 5.73 -0.53 -0.13
CA GLY A 25 5.18 -1.62 0.67
C GLY A 25 6.24 -2.32 1.52
N LEU A 26 7.39 -2.68 0.94
CA LEU A 26 8.51 -3.29 1.67
C LEU A 26 9.10 -2.32 2.70
N TRP A 27 9.21 -1.04 2.34
CA TRP A 27 9.64 0.01 3.25
C TRP A 27 8.72 0.10 4.48
N HIS A 28 7.39 0.09 4.28
CA HIS A 28 6.43 0.07 5.37
C HIS A 28 6.51 -1.22 6.18
N LEU A 29 6.58 -2.37 5.51
CA LEU A 29 6.61 -3.69 6.14
C LEU A 29 7.79 -3.81 7.09
N PHE A 30 9.00 -3.49 6.61
CA PHE A 30 10.21 -3.47 7.41
C PHE A 30 10.10 -2.53 8.62
N ASN A 31 9.65 -1.28 8.40
CA ASN A 31 9.62 -0.29 9.46
C ASN A 31 8.53 -0.55 10.51
N HIS A 32 7.37 -1.09 10.11
CA HIS A 32 6.34 -1.52 11.06
C HIS A 32 6.83 -2.66 11.94
N ILE A 33 7.48 -3.68 11.36
CA ILE A 33 8.08 -4.78 12.13
C ILE A 33 9.13 -4.21 13.08
N ARG A 34 10.09 -3.44 12.58
CA ARG A 34 11.15 -2.83 13.39
C ARG A 34 10.60 -1.99 14.54
N LEU A 35 9.60 -1.14 14.28
CA LEU A 35 9.00 -0.28 15.29
C LEU A 35 8.29 -1.10 16.38
N PHE A 36 7.57 -2.13 15.97
CA PHE A 36 6.88 -3.04 16.90
C PHE A 36 7.87 -3.86 17.73
N SER A 37 8.94 -4.39 17.13
CA SER A 37 9.96 -5.17 17.85
C SER A 37 10.69 -4.33 18.90
N LEU A 38 11.01 -3.07 18.59
CA LEU A 38 11.70 -2.17 19.54
C LEU A 38 10.80 -1.73 20.70
N ARG A 39 9.53 -1.40 20.42
CA ARG A 39 8.61 -0.80 21.38
C ARG A 39 7.17 -1.34 21.22
N PRO A 40 6.91 -2.61 21.60
CA PRO A 40 5.61 -3.24 21.39
C PRO A 40 4.50 -2.53 22.16
N ASP A 41 4.76 -2.14 23.42
CA ASP A 41 3.75 -1.51 24.28
C ASP A 41 3.35 -0.11 23.83
N ALA A 42 4.28 0.63 23.22
CA ALA A 42 4.07 2.00 22.73
C ALA A 42 3.72 2.06 21.24
N TYR A 43 3.47 0.91 20.61
CA TYR A 43 3.25 0.84 19.17
C TYR A 43 2.00 1.63 18.74
N VAL A 44 2.21 2.51 17.77
CA VAL A 44 1.13 3.21 17.05
C VAL A 44 1.53 3.30 15.59
N ALA A 45 0.73 2.70 14.71
CA ALA A 45 1.04 2.57 13.29
C ALA A 45 1.16 3.96 12.61
N PRO A 46 2.35 4.32 12.09
CA PRO A 46 2.47 5.45 11.17
C PRO A 46 1.77 5.14 9.84
N VAL A 47 1.49 6.18 9.06
CA VAL A 47 0.95 6.04 7.69
C VAL A 47 2.09 5.99 6.67
N TRP A 48 3.18 6.69 6.95
CA TRP A 48 4.42 6.77 6.19
C TRP A 48 5.59 6.83 7.18
N PHE A 49 6.81 6.52 6.73
CA PHE A 49 7.99 6.49 7.59
C PHE A 49 9.07 7.50 7.18
N PRO A 50 9.71 8.17 8.14
CA PRO A 50 10.78 9.10 7.82
C PRO A 50 12.07 8.38 7.44
N ALA A 51 12.76 8.88 6.41
CA ALA A 51 14.08 8.38 6.04
C ALA A 51 15.22 9.20 6.70
N PRO A 52 16.39 8.59 7.01
CA PRO A 52 17.44 9.24 7.82
C PRO A 52 18.01 10.55 7.26
N ARG A 53 18.12 10.68 5.94
CA ARG A 53 18.70 11.88 5.28
C ARG A 53 17.65 12.86 4.77
N VAL A 54 16.52 12.35 4.32
CA VAL A 54 15.43 13.14 3.76
C VAL A 54 14.16 12.67 4.47
N ARG A 55 13.74 13.39 5.50
CA ARG A 55 12.62 12.99 6.36
C ARG A 55 11.39 12.59 5.56
N HIS A 56 11.02 13.36 4.54
CA HIS A 56 9.82 13.12 3.73
C HIS A 56 10.09 12.36 2.43
N LEU A 57 11.18 11.59 2.33
CA LEU A 57 11.60 10.93 1.09
C LEU A 57 10.48 10.11 0.44
N GLU A 58 9.81 9.28 1.24
CA GLU A 58 8.70 8.44 0.77
C GLU A 58 7.60 9.28 0.10
N LEU A 59 7.11 10.33 0.79
CA LEU A 59 6.06 11.21 0.27
C LEU A 59 6.53 11.99 -0.97
N LEU A 60 7.79 12.45 -0.98
CA LEU A 60 8.35 13.16 -2.13
C LEU A 60 8.46 12.25 -3.36
N LEU A 61 8.85 10.99 -3.18
CA LEU A 61 8.89 10.01 -4.26
C LEU A 61 7.50 9.65 -4.76
N VAL A 62 6.51 9.52 -3.87
CA VAL A 62 5.09 9.34 -4.26
C VAL A 62 4.61 10.53 -5.08
N ILE A 63 4.81 11.76 -4.60
CA ILE A 63 4.40 12.98 -5.32
C ILE A 63 5.09 13.07 -6.69
N ALA A 64 6.41 12.88 -6.74
CA ALA A 64 7.17 12.99 -7.98
C ALA A 64 6.79 11.89 -8.98
N GLY A 65 6.68 10.63 -8.52
CA GLY A 65 6.26 9.51 -9.36
C GLY A 65 4.86 9.70 -9.91
N SER A 66 3.89 10.05 -9.06
CA SER A 66 2.51 10.30 -9.49
C SER A 66 2.38 11.51 -10.41
N ALA A 67 3.18 12.56 -10.21
CA ALA A 67 3.19 13.72 -11.12
C ALA A 67 3.75 13.36 -12.50
N VAL A 68 4.83 12.57 -12.54
CA VAL A 68 5.42 12.09 -13.80
C VAL A 68 4.44 11.19 -14.53
N GLU A 69 3.83 10.22 -13.84
CA GLU A 69 2.85 9.32 -14.44
C GLU A 69 1.62 10.06 -14.95
N PHE A 70 1.07 10.97 -14.15
CA PHE A 70 -0.02 11.85 -14.58
C PHE A 70 0.33 12.61 -15.87
N CYS A 71 1.55 13.15 -15.96
CA CYS A 71 2.00 13.85 -17.15
C CYS A 71 2.19 12.92 -18.36
N LEU A 72 2.67 11.70 -18.14
CA LEU A 72 2.83 10.69 -19.19
C LEU A 72 1.47 10.31 -19.79
N GLU A 73 0.52 9.96 -18.93
CA GLU A 73 -0.84 9.58 -19.33
C GLU A 73 -1.57 10.72 -20.06
N MET A 74 -1.43 11.96 -19.57
CA MET A 74 -2.20 13.09 -20.09
C MET A 74 -1.60 13.74 -21.35
N PHE A 75 -0.27 13.77 -21.50
CA PHE A 75 0.38 14.69 -22.45
C PHE A 75 1.42 14.05 -23.37
N ILE A 76 1.86 12.81 -23.11
CA ILE A 76 2.97 12.21 -23.85
C ILE A 76 2.45 11.12 -24.79
N ASP A 77 3.00 11.10 -26.00
CA ASP A 77 2.70 10.11 -27.06
C ASP A 77 1.30 10.20 -27.67
N HIS A 78 0.62 11.33 -27.50
CA HIS A 78 -0.68 11.60 -28.13
C HIS A 78 -0.52 12.37 -29.43
N SER A 79 -1.42 12.10 -30.39
CA SER A 79 -1.49 12.81 -31.68
C SER A 79 -1.74 14.32 -31.52
N THR A 80 -2.27 14.72 -30.36
CA THR A 80 -2.51 16.11 -29.96
C THR A 80 -1.87 16.39 -28.60
N VAL A 81 -1.31 17.60 -28.45
CA VAL A 81 -0.73 18.06 -27.17
C VAL A 81 -1.82 18.26 -26.10
N LEU A 82 -3.04 18.58 -26.54
CA LEU A 82 -4.19 18.73 -25.66
C LEU A 82 -4.83 17.36 -25.38
N PRO A 83 -5.17 17.05 -24.12
CA PRO A 83 -5.82 15.79 -23.78
C PRO A 83 -7.30 15.71 -24.23
N PHE A 84 -7.83 16.83 -24.72
CA PHE A 84 -9.19 16.97 -25.23
C PHE A 84 -9.19 17.27 -26.73
N ASP A 85 -10.28 16.91 -27.39
CA ASP A 85 -10.57 17.33 -28.76
C ASP A 85 -10.94 18.81 -28.81
N ALA A 86 -11.02 19.36 -30.02
CA ALA A 86 -11.34 20.77 -30.25
C ALA A 86 -12.72 21.18 -29.72
N ASP A 87 -13.64 20.22 -29.58
CA ASP A 87 -14.97 20.40 -28.99
C ASP A 87 -14.99 20.21 -27.46
N GLY A 88 -13.84 19.89 -26.85
CA GLY A 88 -13.68 19.63 -25.43
C GLY A 88 -14.00 18.21 -24.98
N SER A 89 -14.31 17.29 -25.91
CA SER A 89 -14.54 15.88 -25.59
C SER A 89 -13.21 15.14 -25.31
N ILE A 90 -13.29 14.02 -24.58
CA ILE A 90 -12.15 13.10 -24.40
C ILE A 90 -12.22 12.07 -25.54
N PRO A 91 -11.18 11.93 -26.36
CA PRO A 91 -11.16 10.91 -27.41
C PRO A 91 -11.34 9.51 -26.85
N SER A 92 -12.10 8.67 -27.55
CA SER A 92 -12.47 7.34 -27.05
C SER A 92 -11.25 6.43 -26.86
N ASP A 93 -10.24 6.56 -27.72
CA ASP A 93 -8.96 5.88 -27.62
C ASP A 93 -8.10 6.39 -26.45
N ARG A 94 -8.43 7.53 -25.84
CA ARG A 94 -7.72 8.13 -24.70
C ARG A 94 -8.46 8.03 -23.36
N LEU A 95 -9.63 7.41 -23.32
CA LEU A 95 -10.41 7.22 -22.08
C LEU A 95 -9.60 6.47 -21.00
N HIS A 96 -8.92 5.38 -21.38
CA HIS A 96 -8.12 4.60 -20.45
C HIS A 96 -6.96 5.39 -19.83
N ASN A 97 -6.31 6.27 -20.60
CA ASN A 97 -5.24 7.14 -20.09
C ASN A 97 -5.79 8.15 -19.06
N HIS A 98 -6.99 8.70 -19.30
CA HIS A 98 -7.64 9.59 -18.32
C HIS A 98 -8.04 8.84 -17.04
N GLU A 99 -8.49 7.60 -17.18
CA GLU A 99 -8.78 6.70 -16.06
C GLU A 99 -7.51 6.34 -15.26
N HIS A 100 -6.37 6.16 -15.91
CA HIS A 100 -5.09 5.97 -15.20
C HIS A 100 -4.61 7.28 -14.55
N ALA A 101 -4.76 8.41 -15.25
CA ALA A 101 -4.40 9.73 -14.74
C ALA A 101 -5.20 10.11 -13.48
N ILE A 102 -6.48 9.73 -13.37
CA ILE A 102 -7.26 10.05 -12.17
C ILE A 102 -6.71 9.32 -10.94
N ILE A 103 -6.24 8.06 -11.08
CA ILE A 103 -5.58 7.33 -9.99
C ILE A 103 -4.29 8.06 -9.56
N CYS A 104 -3.48 8.50 -10.54
CA CYS A 104 -2.26 9.27 -10.29
C CYS A 104 -2.56 10.58 -9.54
N LEU A 105 -3.64 11.28 -9.92
CA LEU A 105 -4.09 12.48 -9.25
C LEU A 105 -4.47 12.21 -7.78
N ALA A 106 -5.18 11.13 -7.47
CA ALA A 106 -5.49 10.76 -6.09
C ALA A 106 -4.24 10.50 -5.25
N LEU A 107 -3.24 9.81 -5.80
CA LEU A 107 -1.95 9.60 -5.13
C LEU A 107 -1.19 10.92 -4.90
N LEU A 108 -1.22 11.83 -5.88
CA LEU A 108 -0.61 13.15 -5.76
C LEU A 108 -1.27 13.98 -4.66
N VAL A 109 -2.61 13.99 -4.61
CA VAL A 109 -3.39 14.64 -3.55
C VAL A 109 -3.06 14.04 -2.19
N TYR A 110 -3.02 12.71 -2.07
CA TYR A 110 -2.60 12.03 -0.83
C TYR A 110 -1.20 12.47 -0.40
N GLY A 111 -0.20 12.37 -1.29
CA GLY A 111 1.19 12.67 -0.96
C GLY A 111 1.37 14.13 -0.53
N ALA A 112 0.81 15.07 -1.30
CA ALA A 112 0.89 16.50 -1.00
C ALA A 112 0.17 16.85 0.32
N ALA A 113 -1.03 16.31 0.54
CA ALA A 113 -1.78 16.56 1.77
C ALA A 113 -1.11 15.93 2.99
N ALA A 114 -0.60 14.70 2.90
CA ALA A 114 0.13 14.06 3.99
C ALA A 114 1.39 14.85 4.37
N LEU A 115 2.12 15.37 3.38
CA LEU A 115 3.28 16.23 3.58
C LEU A 115 2.88 17.54 4.28
N HIS A 116 1.82 18.18 3.80
CA HIS A 116 1.31 19.43 4.38
C HIS A 116 0.82 19.23 5.82
N LEU A 117 0.01 18.19 6.08
CA LEU A 117 -0.49 17.85 7.41
C LEU A 117 0.64 17.59 8.41
N ASP A 118 1.76 16.98 7.99
CA ASP A 118 2.93 16.80 8.85
C ASP A 118 3.64 18.13 9.14
N ARG A 119 3.90 18.95 8.10
CA ARG A 119 4.57 20.26 8.22
C ARG A 119 3.85 21.20 9.18
N PHE A 120 2.52 21.25 9.11
CA PHE A 120 1.69 22.11 9.96
C PHE A 120 1.35 21.47 11.31
N ARG A 121 1.85 20.26 11.59
CA ARG A 121 1.55 19.48 12.81
C ARG A 121 0.04 19.40 13.09
N ALA A 122 -0.75 19.23 12.02
CA ALA A 122 -2.20 19.26 12.09
C ALA A 122 -2.73 18.21 13.08
N ARG A 123 -3.76 18.58 13.85
CA ARG A 123 -4.51 17.63 14.68
C ARG A 123 -5.10 16.55 13.77
N CYS A 124 -5.14 15.31 14.25
CA CYS A 124 -5.68 14.17 13.49
C CYS A 124 -5.00 13.86 12.16
N ARG A 125 -3.78 14.38 11.88
CA ARG A 125 -3.02 14.13 10.64
C ARG A 125 -2.97 12.66 10.22
N ARG A 126 -2.82 11.72 11.17
CA ARG A 126 -2.81 10.27 10.90
C ARG A 126 -4.14 9.80 10.31
N THR A 127 -5.24 10.15 10.96
CA THR A 127 -6.59 9.76 10.53
C THR A 127 -6.91 10.34 9.16
N LEU A 128 -6.61 11.63 8.95
CA LEU A 128 -6.79 12.28 7.65
C LEU A 128 -5.94 11.64 6.56
N SER A 129 -4.66 11.34 6.83
CA SER A 129 -3.81 10.64 5.88
C SER A 129 -4.33 9.24 5.55
N LEU A 130 -4.85 8.48 6.53
CA LEU A 130 -5.44 7.16 6.26
C LEU A 130 -6.75 7.24 5.48
N LEU A 131 -7.58 8.26 5.72
CA LEU A 131 -8.77 8.53 4.91
C LEU A 131 -8.38 8.81 3.46
N LEU A 132 -7.34 9.61 3.23
CA LEU A 132 -6.84 9.87 1.88
C LEU A 132 -6.28 8.60 1.22
N VAL A 133 -5.55 7.76 1.94
CA VAL A 133 -5.11 6.44 1.43
C VAL A 133 -6.32 5.56 1.10
N ALA A 134 -7.36 5.55 1.93
CA ALA A 134 -8.59 4.82 1.63
C ALA A 134 -9.29 5.38 0.38
N VAL A 135 -9.32 6.70 0.18
CA VAL A 135 -9.84 7.31 -1.04
C VAL A 135 -9.03 6.90 -2.27
N VAL A 136 -7.69 6.85 -2.17
CA VAL A 136 -6.83 6.34 -3.26
C VAL A 136 -7.24 4.92 -3.65
N PHE A 137 -7.30 3.98 -2.70
CA PHE A 137 -7.64 2.60 -3.01
C PHE A 137 -9.11 2.43 -3.42
N ALA A 138 -10.03 3.24 -2.90
CA ALA A 138 -11.42 3.22 -3.34
C ALA A 138 -11.55 3.72 -4.79
N GLN A 139 -10.80 4.75 -5.16
CA GLN A 139 -10.79 5.28 -6.52
C GLN A 139 -10.12 4.29 -7.48
N GLU A 140 -9.01 3.69 -7.10
CA GLU A 140 -8.35 2.63 -7.86
C GLU A 140 -9.28 1.43 -8.07
N LEU A 141 -9.97 0.97 -7.01
CA LEU A 141 -10.96 -0.10 -7.11
C LEU A 141 -12.12 0.27 -8.06
N LEU A 142 -12.63 1.50 -7.96
CA LEU A 142 -13.71 1.97 -8.84
C LEU A 142 -13.26 2.00 -10.30
N VAL A 143 -12.08 2.56 -10.57
CA VAL A 143 -11.52 2.67 -11.91
C VAL A 143 -11.23 1.30 -12.50
N PHE A 144 -10.64 0.37 -11.74
CA PHE A 144 -10.39 -0.99 -12.21
C PHE A 144 -11.65 -1.84 -12.32
N HIS A 145 -12.73 -1.51 -11.61
CA HIS A 145 -13.99 -2.25 -11.74
C HIS A 145 -14.81 -1.79 -12.95
N PHE A 146 -14.80 -0.49 -13.22
CA PHE A 146 -15.54 0.16 -14.30
C PHE A 146 -14.63 0.64 -15.44
N HIS A 147 -13.44 0.03 -15.58
CA HIS A 147 -12.45 0.47 -16.56
C HIS A 147 -13.06 0.44 -17.96
N SER A 148 -12.74 1.44 -18.78
CA SER A 148 -13.19 1.52 -20.18
C SER A 148 -12.72 0.35 -21.04
N THR A 149 -11.70 -0.38 -20.59
CA THR A 149 -11.21 -1.59 -21.25
C THR A 149 -12.01 -2.82 -20.80
N ASP A 150 -12.46 -3.65 -21.74
CA ASP A 150 -13.21 -4.86 -21.42
C ASP A 150 -12.46 -5.79 -20.43
N HIS A 151 -12.99 -5.96 -19.21
CA HIS A 151 -12.55 -7.02 -18.27
C HIS A 151 -13.02 -8.42 -18.68
N ALA A 152 -13.08 -8.68 -19.99
CA ALA A 152 -13.36 -9.99 -20.53
C ALA A 152 -12.06 -10.78 -20.76
N GLY A 153 -12.20 -12.07 -21.00
CA GLY A 153 -11.05 -12.88 -21.41
C GLY A 153 -9.98 -13.07 -20.34
N VAL A 154 -8.72 -13.12 -20.76
CA VAL A 154 -7.56 -13.41 -19.90
C VAL A 154 -7.14 -12.17 -19.12
N GLU A 155 -7.05 -11.02 -19.79
CA GLU A 155 -6.68 -9.75 -19.18
C GLU A 155 -7.64 -9.35 -18.06
N GLY A 156 -8.95 -9.52 -18.28
CA GLY A 156 -9.96 -9.29 -17.24
C GLY A 156 -9.76 -10.18 -16.00
N GLN A 157 -9.31 -11.42 -16.17
CA GLN A 157 -9.03 -12.30 -15.03
C GLN A 157 -7.87 -11.78 -14.18
N PHE A 158 -6.82 -11.25 -14.81
CA PHE A 158 -5.66 -10.68 -14.13
C PHE A 158 -6.03 -9.41 -13.34
N HIS A 159 -6.81 -8.51 -13.95
CA HIS A 159 -7.29 -7.29 -13.32
C HIS A 159 -8.30 -7.57 -12.20
N TRP A 160 -9.20 -8.54 -12.37
CA TRP A 160 -10.11 -8.94 -11.29
C TRP A 160 -9.35 -9.44 -10.05
N LEU A 161 -8.25 -10.19 -10.25
CA LEU A 161 -7.38 -10.58 -9.14
C LEU A 161 -6.66 -9.38 -8.50
N LEU A 162 -6.34 -8.34 -9.26
CA LEU A 162 -5.80 -7.08 -8.75
C LEU A 162 -6.83 -6.36 -7.89
N GLU A 163 -8.09 -6.26 -8.34
CA GLU A 163 -9.20 -5.64 -7.59
C GLU A 163 -9.34 -6.25 -6.19
N LEU A 164 -9.19 -7.57 -6.03
CA LEU A 164 -9.21 -8.21 -4.71
C LEU A 164 -8.10 -7.71 -3.78
N VAL A 165 -6.90 -7.49 -4.33
CA VAL A 165 -5.75 -6.98 -3.56
C VAL A 165 -5.98 -5.51 -3.19
N VAL A 166 -6.49 -4.70 -4.13
CA VAL A 166 -6.85 -3.29 -3.87
C VAL A 166 -7.95 -3.20 -2.80
N ALA A 167 -8.95 -4.06 -2.85
CA ALA A 167 -10.00 -4.13 -1.83
C ALA A 167 -9.43 -4.47 -0.44
N ALA A 168 -8.43 -5.36 -0.37
CA ALA A 168 -7.72 -5.65 0.87
C ALA A 168 -6.89 -4.45 1.37
N CYS A 169 -6.24 -3.71 0.48
CA CYS A 169 -5.56 -2.43 0.80
C CYS A 169 -6.55 -1.40 1.37
N LEU A 170 -7.71 -1.23 0.72
CA LEU A 170 -8.80 -0.35 1.20
C LEU A 170 -9.29 -0.77 2.59
N ALA A 171 -9.63 -2.04 2.77
CA ALA A 171 -10.13 -2.57 4.03
C ALA A 171 -9.12 -2.34 5.17
N THR A 172 -7.85 -2.61 4.94
CA THR A 172 -6.80 -2.41 5.95
C THR A 172 -6.49 -0.93 6.21
N ALA A 173 -6.66 -0.04 5.23
CA ALA A 173 -6.60 1.41 5.45
C ALA A 173 -7.72 1.89 6.37
N LEU A 174 -8.97 1.45 6.12
CA LEU A 174 -10.13 1.76 6.95
C LEU A 174 -10.01 1.18 8.36
N LEU A 175 -9.60 -0.09 8.49
CA LEU A 175 -9.32 -0.69 9.80
C LEU A 175 -8.22 0.06 10.55
N GLY A 176 -7.21 0.59 9.85
CA GLY A 176 -6.15 1.39 10.46
C GLY A 176 -6.65 2.68 11.14
N ILE A 177 -7.79 3.21 10.71
CA ILE A 177 -8.44 4.37 11.33
C ILE A 177 -9.03 3.97 12.69
N GLY A 178 -9.75 2.85 12.75
CA GLY A 178 -10.39 2.35 13.97
C GLY A 178 -9.42 1.69 14.95
N PHE A 179 -8.33 1.11 14.46
CA PHE A 179 -7.38 0.31 15.25
C PHE A 179 -5.93 0.82 15.11
N PRO A 180 -5.62 2.06 15.51
CA PRO A 180 -4.31 2.69 15.25
C PRO A 180 -3.12 2.03 15.97
N ARG A 181 -3.36 1.19 16.99
CA ARG A 181 -2.34 0.43 17.72
C ARG A 181 -2.23 -1.03 17.29
N SER A 182 -3.03 -1.47 16.32
CA SER A 182 -3.00 -2.85 15.85
C SER A 182 -1.81 -3.06 14.91
N PHE A 183 -0.78 -3.76 15.40
CA PHE A 183 0.35 -4.18 14.57
C PHE A 183 -0.10 -5.07 13.41
N ALA A 184 -1.04 -5.99 13.65
CA ALA A 184 -1.58 -6.88 12.64
C ALA A 184 -2.18 -6.10 11.45
N VAL A 185 -2.99 -5.07 11.72
CA VAL A 185 -3.61 -4.25 10.65
C VAL A 185 -2.54 -3.56 9.80
N SER A 186 -1.54 -2.95 10.42
CA SER A 186 -0.44 -2.31 9.68
C SER A 186 0.42 -3.31 8.91
N LEU A 187 0.70 -4.48 9.49
CA LEU A 187 1.50 -5.52 8.85
C LEU A 187 0.79 -6.04 7.59
N VAL A 188 -0.49 -6.37 7.72
CA VAL A 188 -1.31 -6.83 6.57
C VAL A 188 -1.44 -5.73 5.54
N ARG A 189 -1.66 -4.47 5.94
CA ARG A 189 -1.68 -3.33 5.00
C ARG A 189 -0.40 -3.24 4.17
N SER A 190 0.77 -3.28 4.82
CA SER A 190 2.06 -3.22 4.12
C SER A 190 2.29 -4.43 3.22
N ALA A 191 1.87 -5.62 3.64
CA ALA A 191 1.92 -6.82 2.82
C ALA A 191 1.01 -6.70 1.59
N CYS A 192 -0.22 -6.20 1.74
CA CYS A 192 -1.16 -5.95 0.65
C CYS A 192 -0.61 -4.91 -0.33
N ILE A 193 -0.05 -3.78 0.15
CA ILE A 193 0.58 -2.76 -0.71
C ILE A 193 1.75 -3.35 -1.49
N THR A 194 2.59 -4.17 -0.84
CA THR A 194 3.70 -4.83 -1.52
C THR A 194 3.18 -5.79 -2.59
N PHE A 195 2.17 -6.60 -2.24
CA PHE A 195 1.62 -7.60 -3.15
C PHE A 195 0.84 -6.97 -4.31
N HIS A 196 0.19 -5.83 -4.08
CA HIS A 196 -0.40 -4.99 -5.11
C HIS A 196 0.63 -4.65 -6.19
N GLY A 197 1.79 -4.15 -5.76
CA GLY A 197 2.90 -3.85 -6.66
C GLY A 197 3.45 -5.07 -7.39
N VAL A 198 3.64 -6.19 -6.68
CA VAL A 198 4.08 -7.46 -7.30
C VAL A 198 3.09 -7.91 -8.37
N TRP A 199 1.80 -7.87 -8.08
CA TRP A 199 0.78 -8.33 -9.02
C TRP A 199 0.68 -7.41 -10.24
N LEU A 200 0.78 -6.08 -10.08
CA LEU A 200 0.91 -5.14 -11.20
C LEU A 200 2.10 -5.50 -12.10
N MET A 201 3.27 -5.76 -11.52
CA MET A 201 4.44 -6.19 -12.32
C MET A 201 4.19 -7.51 -13.05
N VAL A 202 3.49 -8.46 -12.43
CA VAL A 202 3.09 -9.72 -13.06
C VAL A 202 2.14 -9.49 -14.23
N ILE A 203 1.14 -8.61 -14.08
CA ILE A 203 0.23 -8.23 -15.17
C ILE A 203 1.03 -7.69 -16.35
N GLY A 204 1.90 -6.71 -16.09
CA GLY A 204 2.77 -6.11 -17.10
C GLY A 204 3.67 -7.13 -17.81
N ALA A 205 4.22 -8.09 -17.07
CA ALA A 205 5.12 -9.11 -17.62
C ALA A 205 4.41 -10.26 -18.35
N MET A 206 3.16 -10.58 -17.98
CA MET A 206 2.48 -11.80 -18.46
C MET A 206 1.44 -11.55 -19.54
N VAL A 207 0.76 -10.40 -19.53
CA VAL A 207 -0.39 -10.18 -20.44
C VAL A 207 0.07 -9.80 -21.85
N TRP A 208 1.01 -8.87 -21.98
CA TRP A 208 1.38 -8.32 -23.29
C TRP A 208 2.67 -8.88 -23.87
N VAL A 209 3.43 -9.70 -23.14
CA VAL A 209 4.69 -10.27 -23.64
C VAL A 209 4.42 -11.53 -24.49
N PRO A 210 4.77 -11.55 -25.79
CA PRO A 210 4.40 -12.64 -26.69
C PRO A 210 4.85 -14.03 -26.25
N SER A 211 6.01 -14.14 -25.61
CA SER A 211 6.54 -15.42 -25.11
C SER A 211 5.76 -16.00 -23.92
N HIS A 212 4.93 -15.20 -23.26
CA HIS A 212 4.14 -15.60 -22.08
C HIS A 212 2.66 -15.86 -22.40
N VAL A 213 2.25 -15.70 -23.66
CA VAL A 213 0.88 -15.94 -24.09
C VAL A 213 0.51 -17.43 -23.88
N PRO A 214 -0.60 -17.74 -23.19
CA PRO A 214 -1.02 -19.12 -22.98
C PRO A 214 -1.30 -19.85 -24.29
N LYS A 215 -0.89 -21.12 -24.40
CA LYS A 215 -1.18 -21.97 -25.59
C LYS A 215 -2.67 -21.88 -25.99
N GLY A 216 -2.95 -21.78 -27.28
CA GLY A 216 -4.32 -21.64 -27.79
C GLY A 216 -4.89 -20.22 -27.68
N CYS A 217 -4.07 -19.25 -27.26
CA CYS A 217 -4.36 -17.83 -27.32
C CYS A 217 -3.28 -17.13 -28.15
N SER A 218 -3.61 -15.95 -28.67
CA SER A 218 -2.74 -15.10 -29.47
C SER A 218 -2.93 -13.63 -29.07
N LEU A 219 -1.88 -12.84 -29.20
CA LEU A 219 -2.00 -11.38 -29.14
C LEU A 219 -2.62 -10.89 -30.45
N VAL A 220 -3.63 -10.05 -30.34
CA VAL A 220 -4.35 -9.42 -31.45
C VAL A 220 -4.42 -7.93 -31.15
N GLU A 221 -4.18 -7.10 -32.15
CA GLU A 221 -4.37 -5.65 -32.05
C GLU A 221 -5.85 -5.33 -32.29
N GLU A 222 -6.52 -4.79 -31.28
CA GLU A 222 -7.92 -4.33 -31.33
C GLU A 222 -7.95 -2.92 -30.76
N ASP A 223 -8.65 -1.98 -31.41
CA ASP A 223 -8.77 -0.58 -30.95
C ASP A 223 -7.40 0.09 -30.62
N GLY A 224 -6.35 -0.26 -31.36
CA GLY A 224 -5.00 0.29 -31.16
C GLY A 224 -4.23 -0.28 -29.97
N ARG A 225 -4.72 -1.38 -29.36
CA ARG A 225 -4.10 -2.06 -28.22
C ARG A 225 -3.90 -3.55 -28.44
N ASP A 226 -2.77 -4.05 -27.96
CA ASP A 226 -2.50 -5.48 -27.88
C ASP A 226 -3.39 -6.14 -26.83
N THR A 227 -4.25 -7.07 -27.26
CA THR A 227 -5.17 -7.81 -26.39
C THR A 227 -5.02 -9.31 -26.62
N VAL A 228 -5.05 -10.10 -25.54
CA VAL A 228 -4.95 -11.57 -25.62
C VAL A 228 -6.31 -12.19 -25.93
N ARG A 229 -6.45 -12.79 -27.11
CA ARG A 229 -7.64 -13.53 -27.55
C ARG A 229 -7.37 -15.03 -27.59
N CYS A 230 -8.28 -15.83 -27.05
CA CYS A 230 -8.18 -17.29 -27.07
C CYS A 230 -9.11 -17.89 -28.13
N HIS A 231 -8.62 -18.87 -28.89
CA HIS A 231 -9.34 -19.41 -30.05
C HIS A 231 -10.54 -20.28 -29.67
N THR A 232 -10.53 -20.87 -28.48
CA THR A 232 -11.59 -21.77 -27.99
C THR A 232 -11.94 -21.48 -26.53
N LYS A 233 -13.15 -21.89 -26.10
CA LYS A 233 -13.57 -21.80 -24.70
C LYS A 233 -12.63 -22.57 -23.77
N ASP A 234 -12.14 -23.74 -24.19
CA ASP A 234 -11.22 -24.55 -23.40
C ASP A 234 -9.87 -23.87 -23.20
N SER A 235 -9.32 -23.24 -24.25
CA SER A 235 -8.10 -22.44 -24.13
C SER A 235 -8.27 -21.23 -23.21
N LEU A 236 -9.44 -20.58 -23.24
CA LEU A 236 -9.75 -19.48 -22.32
C LEU A 236 -9.85 -19.95 -20.87
N HIS A 237 -10.57 -21.04 -20.61
CA HIS A 237 -10.64 -21.65 -19.28
C HIS A 237 -9.25 -22.03 -18.76
N ARG A 238 -8.41 -22.63 -19.61
CA ARG A 238 -7.03 -22.96 -19.23
C ARG A 238 -6.22 -21.71 -18.89
N ALA A 239 -6.30 -20.65 -19.70
CA ALA A 239 -5.58 -19.40 -19.46
C ALA A 239 -6.00 -18.74 -18.14
N LYS A 240 -7.31 -18.69 -17.84
CA LYS A 240 -7.83 -18.18 -16.56
C LYS A 240 -7.36 -19.03 -15.37
N ALA A 241 -7.37 -20.35 -15.50
CA ALA A 241 -6.88 -21.24 -14.45
C ALA A 241 -5.39 -21.03 -14.17
N LEU A 242 -4.57 -20.79 -15.20
CA LEU A 242 -3.15 -20.47 -15.04
C LEU A 242 -2.94 -19.14 -14.31
N ALA A 243 -3.73 -18.11 -14.62
CA ALA A 243 -3.68 -16.84 -13.88
C ALA A 243 -3.99 -17.03 -12.38
N ASN A 244 -5.03 -17.81 -12.06
CA ASN A 244 -5.40 -18.13 -10.67
C ASN A 244 -4.29 -18.92 -9.95
N LEU A 245 -3.70 -19.91 -10.61
CA LEU A 245 -2.58 -20.68 -10.05
C LEU A 245 -1.37 -19.78 -9.79
N GLN A 246 -1.03 -18.91 -10.75
CA GLN A 246 0.06 -17.95 -10.60
C GLN A 246 -0.18 -17.04 -9.39
N PHE A 247 -1.38 -16.47 -9.28
CA PHE A 247 -1.77 -15.65 -8.12
C PHE A 247 -1.60 -16.40 -6.79
N GLY A 248 -2.08 -17.65 -6.72
CA GLY A 248 -1.95 -18.49 -5.52
C GLY A 248 -0.49 -18.76 -5.13
N TRP A 249 0.39 -19.01 -6.11
CA TRP A 249 1.82 -19.18 -5.88
C TRP A 249 2.48 -17.90 -5.35
N TYR A 250 2.23 -16.75 -5.97
CA TYR A 250 2.78 -15.49 -5.49
C TYR A 250 2.25 -15.11 -4.11
N LEU A 251 0.96 -15.33 -3.82
CA LEU A 251 0.38 -15.11 -2.50
C LEU A 251 1.03 -15.99 -1.42
N SER A 252 1.32 -17.25 -1.75
CA SER A 252 2.03 -18.17 -0.85
C SER A 252 3.46 -17.69 -0.60
N PHE A 253 4.18 -17.28 -1.65
CA PHE A 253 5.51 -16.71 -1.52
C PHE A 253 5.54 -15.43 -0.68
N MET A 254 4.56 -14.53 -0.88
CA MET A 254 4.42 -13.32 -0.07
C MET A 254 4.20 -13.64 1.41
N THR A 255 3.43 -14.68 1.71
CA THR A 255 3.22 -15.13 3.10
C THR A 255 4.54 -15.58 3.73
N VAL A 256 5.33 -16.39 3.01
CA VAL A 256 6.66 -16.82 3.45
C VAL A 256 7.60 -15.62 3.63
N LEU A 257 7.58 -14.67 2.70
CA LEU A 257 8.37 -13.43 2.76
C LEU A 257 8.05 -12.62 4.02
N VAL A 258 6.76 -12.41 4.32
CA VAL A 258 6.32 -11.66 5.51
C VAL A 258 6.80 -12.34 6.79
N VAL A 259 6.65 -13.66 6.90
CA VAL A 259 7.12 -14.42 8.08
C VAL A 259 8.64 -14.35 8.20
N ALA A 260 9.37 -14.54 7.11
CA ALA A 260 10.83 -14.49 7.10
C ALA A 260 11.35 -13.10 7.49
N LEU A 261 10.76 -12.03 6.93
CA LEU A 261 11.09 -10.65 7.29
C LEU A 261 10.77 -10.37 8.75
N TYR A 262 9.61 -10.82 9.26
CA TYR A 262 9.24 -10.66 10.65
C TYR A 262 10.28 -11.26 11.59
N LEU A 263 10.65 -12.52 11.38
CA LEU A 263 11.65 -13.21 12.19
C LEU A 263 13.03 -12.55 12.09
N CYS A 264 13.47 -12.23 10.87
CA CYS A 264 14.77 -11.62 10.63
C CYS A 264 14.90 -10.24 11.29
N VAL A 265 13.89 -9.39 11.14
CA VAL A 265 13.93 -8.02 11.68
C VAL A 265 13.76 -8.05 13.20
N SER A 266 12.83 -8.85 13.73
CA SER A 266 12.63 -8.95 15.19
C SER A 266 13.88 -9.47 15.91
N ASN A 267 14.61 -10.42 15.30
CA ASN A 267 15.87 -10.91 15.85
C ASN A 267 16.99 -9.84 15.82
N ARG A 268 16.98 -8.93 14.84
CA ARG A 268 17.98 -7.84 14.76
C ARG A 268 17.67 -6.63 15.64
N TYR A 269 16.40 -6.43 16.00
CA TYR A 269 15.94 -5.29 16.78
C TYR A 269 15.10 -5.76 17.98
N PRO A 270 15.73 -6.43 18.98
CA PRO A 270 15.02 -6.86 20.18
C PRO A 270 14.46 -5.64 20.94
N ALA A 271 13.41 -5.88 21.74
CA ALA A 271 12.79 -4.84 22.54
C ALA A 271 13.82 -4.11 23.40
N GLU A 272 13.78 -2.78 23.41
CA GLU A 272 14.58 -2.01 24.36
C GLU A 272 14.18 -2.47 25.76
N ALA A 273 15.15 -2.96 26.55
CA ALA A 273 14.90 -3.35 27.92
C ALA A 273 14.28 -2.15 28.63
N ALA A 274 12.99 -2.24 28.97
CA ALA A 274 12.33 -1.25 29.81
C ALA A 274 13.24 -1.09 31.03
N TYR A 275 13.83 0.10 31.20
CA TYR A 275 14.73 0.38 32.32
C TYR A 275 14.05 -0.15 33.59
N VAL A 276 14.58 -1.26 34.11
CA VAL A 276 14.16 -1.81 35.39
C VAL A 276 14.49 -0.69 36.37
N ARG A 277 13.46 -0.09 36.96
CA ARG A 277 13.66 0.79 38.12
C ARG A 277 14.45 -0.04 39.13
N LEU A 278 15.71 0.34 39.35
CA LEU A 278 16.49 -0.20 40.46
C LEU A 278 15.64 -0.01 41.72
N PRO A 279 15.45 -1.05 42.55
CA PRO A 279 14.94 -0.83 43.90
C PRO A 279 15.82 0.24 44.55
N GLU A 280 15.20 1.30 45.06
CA GLU A 280 15.89 2.26 45.91
C GLU A 280 16.58 1.45 47.03
N PRO A 281 17.90 1.61 47.25
CA PRO A 281 18.59 0.94 48.33
C PRO A 281 18.14 1.60 49.64
N GLY A 282 17.10 1.04 50.28
CA GLY A 282 16.56 1.63 51.50
C GLY A 282 15.50 0.83 52.25
N GLU A 283 15.11 -0.37 51.81
CA GLU A 283 14.19 -1.22 52.57
C GLU A 283 14.82 -2.60 52.79
N GLU A 284 15.89 -2.62 53.59
CA GLU A 284 16.29 -3.84 54.30
C GLU A 284 15.44 -3.98 55.58
N GLU A 285 14.69 -5.08 55.60
CA GLU A 285 14.25 -5.87 56.76
C GLU A 285 13.48 -5.20 57.91
N GLU A 286 12.17 -5.53 58.00
CA GLU A 286 11.64 -6.03 59.28
C GLU A 286 10.57 -7.12 59.07
N HIS A 287 10.59 -8.06 60.01
CA HIS A 287 10.05 -9.41 59.99
C HIS A 287 8.51 -9.57 60.09
N LEU A 288 8.03 -10.62 59.40
CA LEU A 288 6.94 -11.56 59.73
C LEU A 288 5.45 -11.14 59.77
N PRO A 289 4.52 -12.08 59.49
CA PRO A 289 3.14 -11.80 59.12
C PRO A 289 2.21 -11.75 60.33
N ARG A 290 1.24 -10.82 60.31
CA ARG A 290 0.07 -10.90 61.19
C ARG A 290 -1.20 -10.47 60.45
N LYS A 291 -2.08 -11.43 60.20
CA LYS A 291 -3.49 -11.20 59.82
C LYS A 291 -4.20 -10.44 60.95
N CYS A 292 -4.97 -9.40 60.60
CA CYS A 292 -6.21 -9.00 61.28
C CYS A 292 -7.10 -8.12 60.37
N VAL A 293 -8.23 -8.70 59.95
CA VAL A 293 -9.62 -8.19 59.87
C VAL A 293 -9.91 -6.67 59.80
N ALA A 294 -10.61 -6.30 58.72
CA ALA A 294 -11.73 -5.33 58.52
C ALA A 294 -11.90 -4.07 59.40
N ALA A 295 -12.08 -2.90 58.75
CA ALA A 295 -13.39 -2.20 58.58
C ALA A 295 -13.26 -0.66 58.37
N CYS A 296 -14.04 -0.15 57.40
CA CYS A 296 -14.70 1.17 57.27
C CYS A 296 -14.03 2.52 57.62
N GLY A 297 -14.09 3.45 56.65
CA GLY A 297 -14.71 4.77 56.87
C GLY A 297 -13.87 6.03 56.59
N GLY A 298 -14.29 6.81 55.59
CA GLY A 298 -14.55 8.26 55.76
C GLY A 298 -13.44 9.30 55.50
N ASP A 299 -13.66 10.05 54.42
CA ASP A 299 -13.58 11.53 54.30
C ASP A 299 -12.26 12.32 54.09
N VAL A 300 -12.24 13.00 52.93
CA VAL A 300 -11.93 14.42 52.62
C VAL A 300 -10.64 15.06 53.14
N GLY A 301 -9.82 15.60 52.22
CA GLY A 301 -8.78 16.58 52.55
C GLY A 301 -7.91 17.01 51.38
N VAL A 302 -8.23 18.18 50.83
CA VAL A 302 -7.56 18.91 49.73
C VAL A 302 -6.14 19.36 50.09
N HIS A 303 -5.18 19.17 49.18
CA HIS A 303 -4.03 20.05 48.86
C HIS A 303 -3.34 19.41 47.63
N GLY A 304 -3.29 19.97 46.42
CA GLY A 304 -3.00 21.35 46.06
C GLY A 304 -1.51 21.49 45.76
N PHE A 305 -1.04 21.02 44.60
CA PHE A 305 0.25 21.47 44.04
C PHE A 305 0.22 21.63 42.53
N ARG A 306 0.82 22.74 42.12
CA ARG A 306 0.81 23.44 40.84
C ARG A 306 1.48 22.66 39.69
N SER A 307 1.01 23.01 38.49
CA SER A 307 1.68 22.82 37.20
C SER A 307 3.18 23.10 37.27
N LEU A 308 3.94 22.21 36.63
CA LEU A 308 5.24 22.53 36.07
C LEU A 308 5.09 22.48 34.55
N GLU A 309 5.20 23.65 33.95
CA GLU A 309 5.45 23.85 32.53
C GLU A 309 6.69 23.05 32.11
N ILE A 310 6.59 22.35 30.98
CA ILE A 310 7.75 21.86 30.25
C ILE A 310 7.60 22.41 28.83
N GLU A 311 8.41 23.42 28.53
CA GLU A 311 8.80 23.73 27.16
C GLU A 311 9.62 22.56 26.61
N VAL A 312 9.08 21.86 25.59
CA VAL A 312 9.77 21.38 24.37
C VAL A 312 8.72 21.11 23.28
#